data_AF-A0A9D2D5Q7-F1
#
_entry.id   AF-A0A9D2D5Q7-F1
#
_cell.length_a   1.000
_cell.length_b   1.000
_cell.length_c   1.000
_cell.angle_alpha   90.00
_cell.angle_beta   90.00
_cell.angle_gamma   90.00
#
_symmetry.space_group_name_H-M   'P 1'
#
loop_
_entity.id
_entity.type
_entity.pdbx_description
1 polymer ?
#
loop_
_entity_poly.entity_id
_entity_poly.type
_entity_poly.pdbx_seq_one_letter_code
_entity_poly.pdbx_strand_id
1 'polypeptide(L)' 'MNKFYLKEFQFFDGEDTVVFNILALYEGSDKITVAVTRSGKITVTDYDLHSDDNGLYFEYGVAGREHIHIDDFEEA' A
#
# COMPACT_ATOMS: atom_id res chain seq x y z
N MET A 1 11.16 16.07 3.40
CA MET A 1 11.41 15.50 4.75
C MET A 1 11.01 14.04 4.69
N ASN A 2 11.94 13.08 4.84
CA ASN A 2 11.59 11.65 4.80
C ASN A 2 10.84 11.30 6.08
N LYS A 3 9.53 11.06 5.99
CA LYS A 3 8.73 10.57 7.11
C LYS A 3 8.58 9.06 6.93
N PHE A 4 9.15 8.30 7.85
CA PHE A 4 8.90 6.86 7.94
C PHE A 4 7.64 6.66 8.77
N TYR A 5 6.61 6.11 8.16
CA TYR A 5 5.34 5.79 8.80
C TYR A 5 5.23 4.28 8.82
N LEU A 6 5.39 3.62 9.98
CA LEU A 6 5.00 2.21 10.08
C LEU A 6 3.48 2.18 10.28
N LYS A 7 2.76 2.36 9.18
CA LYS A 7 1.32 2.16 9.14
C LYS A 7 1.01 0.83 8.46
N GLU A 8 0.00 0.13 8.93
CA GLU A 8 -0.40 -1.20 8.46
C GLU A 8 -1.80 -1.18 7.85
N PHE A 9 -1.97 -1.93 6.76
CA PHE A 9 -3.28 -2.25 6.18
C PHE A 9 -3.34 -3.76 5.91
N GLN A 10 -4.45 -4.40 6.24
CA GLN A 10 -4.67 -5.83 6.02
C GLN A 10 -5.79 -6.04 5.01
N PHE A 11 -5.53 -6.86 4.00
CA PHE A 11 -6.45 -7.19 2.92
C PHE A 11 -6.59 -8.71 2.83
N PHE A 12 -7.81 -9.20 2.61
CA PHE A 12 -8.03 -10.62 2.33
C PHE A 12 -8.30 -10.82 0.84
N ASP A 13 -7.37 -11.47 0.12
CA ASP A 13 -7.43 -11.63 -1.34
C ASP A 13 -8.35 -12.77 -1.80
N GLY A 14 -9.01 -13.45 -0.86
CA GLY A 14 -9.83 -14.64 -1.07
C GLY A 14 -9.13 -15.95 -0.70
N GLU A 15 -7.80 -15.95 -0.60
CA GLU A 15 -6.99 -17.11 -0.21
C GLU A 15 -6.16 -16.83 1.06
N ASP A 16 -5.42 -15.73 1.07
CA ASP A 16 -4.50 -15.33 2.14
C ASP A 16 -4.82 -13.92 2.64
N THR A 17 -4.48 -13.67 3.91
CA THR A 17 -4.35 -12.29 4.40
C THR A 17 -3.03 -11.72 3.91
N VAL A 18 -3.11 -10.62 3.15
CA VAL A 18 -1.99 -9.81 2.69
C VAL A 18 -1.87 -8.59 3.58
N VAL A 19 -0.70 -8.38 4.16
CA VAL A 19 -0.40 -7.23 5.03
C VAL A 19 0.50 -6.26 4.27
N PHE A 20 0.12 -5.00 4.26
CA PHE A 20 0.85 -3.92 3.62
C PHE A 20 1.41 -2.97 4.68
N ASN A 21 2.68 -2.59 4.53
CA ASN A 21 3.27 -1.51 5.32
C ASN A 21 3.91 -0.48 4.39
N ILE A 22 3.54 0.79 4.55
CA ILE A 22 4.14 1.88 3.78
C ILE A 22 5.57 2.11 4.29
N LEU A 23 6.57 2.01 3.43
CA LEU A 23 7.96 2.28 3.82
C LEU A 23 8.41 3.69 3.44
N ALA A 24 7.95 4.17 2.28
CA ALA A 24 8.28 5.50 1.79
C ALA A 24 7.16 6.07 0.92
N LEU A 25 6.82 7.34 1.20
CA LEU A 25 5.96 8.18 0.39
C LEU A 25 6.62 9.54 0.27
N TYR A 26 7.03 9.92 -0.94
CA TYR A 26 7.71 11.19 -1.20
C TYR A 26 6.73 12.21 -1.79
N GLU A 27 6.72 13.43 -1.25
CA GLU A 27 5.88 14.50 -1.79
C GLU A 27 6.23 14.76 -3.27
N GLY A 28 5.21 14.76 -4.14
CA GLY A 28 5.36 14.95 -5.58
C GLY A 28 5.82 13.70 -6.37
N SER A 29 5.99 12.55 -5.71
CA SER A 29 6.24 11.27 -6.36
C SER A 29 4.94 10.66 -6.89
N ASP A 30 5.01 10.05 -8.07
CA ASP A 30 3.98 9.20 -8.67
C ASP A 30 4.10 7.74 -8.21
N LYS A 31 4.96 7.46 -7.22
CA LYS A 31 5.23 6.13 -6.68
C LYS A 31 5.25 6.09 -5.17
N ILE A 32 4.91 4.92 -4.63
CA ILE A 32 4.97 4.55 -3.22
C ILE A 32 5.75 3.24 -3.05
N THR A 33 6.60 3.16 -2.03
CA THR A 33 7.32 1.92 -1.68
C THR A 33 6.61 1.22 -0.53
N VAL A 34 6.20 -0.03 -0.75
CA VAL A 34 5.39 -0.81 0.20
C VAL A 34 6.04 -2.17 0.47
N ALA A 35 6.08 -2.57 1.74
CA ALA A 35 6.35 -3.95 2.13
C ALA A 35 5.04 -4.74 2.09
N VAL A 36 5.04 -5.83 1.34
CA VAL A 36 3.89 -6.74 1.18
C VAL A 36 4.24 -8.07 1.83
N THR A 37 3.49 -8.43 2.87
CA THR A 37 3.62 -9.72 3.55
C THR A 37 2.47 -10.63 3.14
N ARG A 38 2.78 -11.75 2.51
CA ARG A 38 1.80 -12.80 2.16
C ARG A 38 2.32 -14.17 2.58
N SER A 39 1.52 -14.90 3.36
CA SER A 39 1.83 -16.25 3.86
C SER A 39 3.24 -16.36 4.49
N GLY A 40 3.63 -15.33 5.26
CA GLY A 40 4.93 -15.26 5.94
C GLY A 40 6.13 -14.85 5.06
N LYS A 41 5.92 -14.56 3.77
CA LYS A 41 6.94 -14.01 2.87
C LYS A 41 6.76 -12.51 2.73
N ILE A 42 7.85 -11.76 2.88
CA ILE A 42 7.87 -10.31 2.73
C ILE A 42 8.54 -9.95 1.40
N THR A 43 7.89 -9.10 0.62
CA THR A 43 8.44 -8.50 -0.61
C THR A 43 8.34 -6.99 -0.51
N VAL A 44 9.42 -6.27 -0.82
CA VAL A 44 9.39 -4.80 -0.94
C VAL A 44 9.26 -4.46 -2.41
N THR A 45 8.28 -3.66 -2.77
CA THR A 45 8.03 -3.26 -4.16
C THR A 45 7.48 -1.84 -4.22
N ASP A 46 7.72 -1.19 -5.35
CA ASP A 46 7.11 0.10 -5.68
C ASP A 46 5.79 -0.13 -6.42
N TYR A 47 4.81 0.70 -6.11
CA TYR A 47 3.55 0.80 -6.85
C TYR A 47 3.40 2.20 -7.45
N ASP A 48 2.70 2.29 -8.57
CA ASP A 48 2.24 3.58 -9.09
C ASP A 48 1.14 4.13 -8.17
N LEU A 49 1.19 5.44 -7.96
CA LEU A 49 0.30 6.17 -7.07
C LEU A 49 -0.73 6.94 -7.88
N HIS A 50 -2.00 6.70 -7.59
CA HIS A 50 -3.14 7.29 -8.26
C HIS A 50 -3.95 8.15 -7.28
N SER A 51 -4.88 8.94 -7.82
CA SER A 51 -5.81 9.73 -7.02
C SER A 51 -7.24 9.58 -7.54
N ASP A 52 -8.20 9.37 -6.63
CA ASP A 52 -9.63 9.42 -6.89
C ASP A 52 -10.34 10.31 -5.86
N ASP A 53 -11.68 10.27 -5.84
CA ASP A 53 -12.49 11.07 -4.91
C ASP A 53 -12.27 10.70 -3.43
N ASN A 54 -11.69 9.54 -3.12
CA ASN A 54 -11.37 9.08 -1.77
C ASN A 54 -9.90 9.33 -1.37
N GLY A 55 -9.10 9.94 -2.26
CA GLY A 55 -7.72 10.33 -1.98
C GLY A 55 -6.69 9.54 -2.78
N LEU A 56 -5.49 9.41 -2.21
CA LEU A 56 -4.37 8.71 -2.85
C LEU A 56 -4.47 7.20 -2.62
N TYR A 57 -4.26 6.42 -3.67
CA TYR A 57 -4.31 4.96 -3.60
C TYR A 57 -3.29 4.32 -4.53
N PHE A 58 -3.01 3.04 -4.27
CA PHE A 58 -2.31 2.17 -5.21
C PHE A 58 -3.16 0.92 -5.50
N GLU A 59 -2.89 0.26 -6.63
CA GLU A 59 -3.63 -0.94 -7.02
C GLU A 59 -2.91 -2.23 -6.61
N TYR A 60 -3.66 -3.22 -6.15
CA TYR A 60 -3.15 -4.56 -5.85
C TYR A 60 -3.95 -5.65 -6.59
N GLY A 61 -3.26 -6.63 -7.17
CA GLY A 61 -3.92 -7.72 -7.90
C GLY A 61 -4.31 -7.33 -9.34
N VAL A 62 -5.61 -7.32 -9.65
CA VAL A 62 -6.09 -7.03 -11.01
C VAL A 62 -6.22 -5.52 -11.20
N ALA A 63 -5.55 -4.99 -12.22
CA ALA A 63 -5.58 -3.56 -12.55
C ALA A 63 -7.01 -3.00 -12.66
N GLY A 64 -7.25 -1.84 -12.04
CA GLY A 64 -8.53 -1.15 -11.97
C GLY A 64 -9.59 -1.80 -11.07
N ARG A 65 -9.21 -2.70 -10.15
CA ARG A 65 -10.17 -3.35 -9.22
C ARG A 65 -9.94 -2.98 -7.76
N GLU A 66 -8.83 -3.43 -7.18
CA GLU A 66 -8.58 -3.22 -5.75
C GLU A 66 -7.78 -1.94 -5.57
N HIS A 67 -8.45 -0.91 -5.06
CA HIS A 67 -7.81 0.35 -4.69
C HIS A 67 -7.50 0.29 -3.19
N ILE A 68 -6.23 0.38 -2.83
CA ILE A 68 -5.79 0.46 -1.45
C ILE A 68 -5.45 1.92 -1.14
N HIS A 69 -6.33 2.60 -0.41
CA HIS A 69 -6.17 4.00 -0.06
C HIS A 69 -5.14 4.18 1.06
N ILE A 70 -4.26 5.17 0.91
CA ILE A 70 -3.19 5.44 1.89
C ILE A 70 -3.76 5.78 3.27
N ASP A 71 -4.92 6.44 3.30
CA ASP A 71 -5.58 6.86 4.53
C ASP A 71 -6.24 5.69 5.29
N ASP A 72 -6.42 4.53 4.66
CA ASP A 72 -6.91 3.31 5.31
C ASP A 72 -5.85 2.62 6.18
N PHE A 73 -4.58 3.03 6.05
CA PHE A 73 -3.50 2.49 6.88
C PHE A 73 -3.53 3.09 8.29
N GLU A 74 -3.64 2.22 9.29
CA GLU A 74 -3.59 2.58 10.71
C GLU A 74 -2.15 2.60 11.22
N GLU A 75 -1.81 3.44 12.21
CA GLU A 75 -0.50 3.37 12.88
C GLU A 75 -0.35 2.03 13.61
N ALA A 76 0.71 1.28 13.29
CA ALA A 76 0.99 -0.05 13.84
C ALA A 76 1.69 0.01 15.21
#